data_AF-E1THP2-F1
#
_entry.id   AF-E1THP2-F1
#
_cell.length_a   1.000
_cell.length_b   1.000
_cell.length_c   1.000
_cell.angle_alpha   90.00
_cell.angle_beta   90.00
_cell.angle_gamma   90.00
#
_symmetry.space_group_name_H-M   'P 1'
#
loop_
_entity.id
_entity.type
_entity.pdbx_description
1 polymer ?
#
loop_
_entity_poly.entity_id
_entity_poly.type
_entity_poly.pdbx_seq_one_letter_code
_entity_poly.pdbx_strand_id
1 'polypeptide(L)' 'MHKQYIQAIVDAACETADAIVGAREWNTIEDATAMHELIFWDMIARKLPDLSAPELLAALEISNGRRVSRTG' A
#
# COMPACT_ATOMS: atom_id res chain seq x y z
N MET A 1 13.14 3.21 -14.74
CA MET A 1 12.94 1.84 -14.21
C MET A 1 12.80 1.80 -12.69
N HIS A 2 13.63 2.53 -11.90
CA HIS A 2 13.52 2.54 -10.43
C HIS A 2 12.15 3.00 -9.88
N LYS A 3 11.61 4.12 -10.38
CA LYS A 3 10.29 4.62 -9.98
C LYS A 3 9.13 3.66 -10.29
N GLN A 4 9.19 2.94 -11.42
CA GLN A 4 8.17 1.96 -11.80
C GLN A 4 8.22 0.72 -10.90
N TYR A 5 9.41 0.30 -10.49
CA TYR A 5 9.61 -0.80 -9.55
C TYR A 5 9.06 -0.46 -8.16
N ILE A 6 9.38 0.74 -7.64
CA ILE A 6 8.81 1.23 -6.38
C ILE A 6 7.29 1.27 -6.46
N GLN A 7 6.74 1.80 -7.56
CA GLN A 7 5.28 1.86 -7.75
C GLN A 7 4.63 0.48 -7.75
N ALA A 8 5.22 -0.48 -8.46
CA ALA A 8 4.67 -1.84 -8.51
C ALA A 8 4.64 -2.50 -7.13
N ILE A 9 5.65 -2.22 -6.29
CA ILE A 9 5.69 -2.72 -4.91
C ILE A 9 4.64 -2.02 -4.04
N VAL A 10 4.49 -0.70 -4.15
CA VAL A 10 3.46 0.05 -3.40
C VAL A 10 2.06 -0.43 -3.78
N ASP A 11 1.79 -0.61 -5.07
CA ASP A 11 0.50 -1.11 -5.56
C ASP A 11 0.27 -2.55 -5.08
N ALA A 12 1.27 -3.44 -5.14
CA ALA A 12 1.16 -4.81 -4.66
C ALA A 12 0.96 -4.90 -3.13
N ALA A 13 1.63 -4.04 -2.36
CA ALA A 13 1.46 -3.97 -0.91
C ALA A 13 0.04 -3.53 -0.53
N CYS A 14 -0.49 -2.55 -1.25
CA CYS A 14 -1.88 -2.10 -1.14
C CYS A 14 -2.88 -3.24 -1.44
N GLU A 15 -2.75 -3.88 -2.61
CA GLU A 15 -3.65 -4.96 -3.02
C GLU A 15 -3.58 -6.15 -2.07
N THR A 16 -2.40 -6.45 -1.52
CA THR A 16 -2.22 -7.52 -0.53
C THR A 16 -2.88 -7.17 0.80
N ALA A 17 -2.70 -5.94 1.28
CA ALA A 17 -3.34 -5.47 2.50
C ALA A 17 -4.88 -5.48 2.36
N ASP A 18 -5.41 -5.00 1.23
CA ASP A 18 -6.84 -5.04 0.90
C ASP A 18 -7.36 -6.48 0.88
N ALA A 19 -6.63 -7.43 0.26
CA ALA A 19 -7.04 -8.83 0.19
C ALA A 19 -7.06 -9.51 1.57
N ILE A 20 -6.04 -9.29 2.39
CA ILE A 20 -5.94 -9.91 3.72
C ILE A 20 -6.98 -9.32 4.67
N VAL A 21 -7.14 -8.00 4.66
CA VAL A 21 -8.15 -7.33 5.49
C VAL A 21 -9.55 -7.67 5.01
N GLY A 22 -9.80 -7.69 3.70
CA GLY A 22 -11.10 -8.07 3.14
C GLY A 22 -11.48 -9.54 3.35
N ALA A 23 -10.51 -10.43 3.57
CA ALA A 23 -10.76 -11.85 3.82
C ALA A 23 -11.18 -12.17 5.27
N ARG A 24 -11.13 -11.21 6.18
CA ARG A 24 -11.43 -11.39 7.60
C ARG A 24 -12.53 -10.45 8.07
N GLU A 25 -13.43 -10.93 8.93
CA GLU A 25 -14.34 -10.06 9.67
C GLU A 25 -13.60 -9.35 10.81
N TRP A 26 -13.72 -8.02 10.85
CA TRP A 26 -13.12 -7.15 11.85
C TRP A 26 -14.18 -6.62 12.80
N ASN A 27 -13.81 -6.42 14.07
CA ASN A 27 -14.74 -5.88 15.06
C ASN A 27 -15.13 -4.43 14.74
N THR A 28 -14.19 -3.68 14.16
CA THR A 28 -14.35 -2.26 13.83
C THR A 28 -13.66 -1.96 12.50
N ILE A 29 -14.03 -0.84 11.88
CA ILE A 29 -13.37 -0.33 10.68
C ILE A 29 -11.95 0.14 11.04
N GLU A 30 -11.78 0.66 12.24
CA GLU A 30 -10.49 1.08 12.79
C GLU A 30 -9.52 -0.10 12.92
N ASP A 31 -9.97 -1.26 13.38
CA ASP A 31 -9.16 -2.48 13.45
C ASP A 31 -8.75 -2.96 12.05
N ALA A 32 -9.70 -2.95 11.11
CA ALA A 32 -9.44 -3.28 9.71
C ALA A 32 -8.41 -2.34 9.09
N THR A 33 -8.53 -1.04 9.37
CA THR A 33 -7.62 0.01 8.86
C THR A 33 -6.24 -0.12 9.48
N ALA A 34 -6.14 -0.30 10.79
CA ALA A 34 -4.85 -0.49 11.47
C ALA A 34 -4.12 -1.72 10.92
N MET A 35 -4.85 -2.81 10.65
CA MET A 35 -4.25 -4.02 10.08
C MET A 35 -3.86 -3.86 8.61
N HIS A 36 -4.64 -3.11 7.83
CA HIS A 36 -4.25 -2.73 6.47
C HIS A 36 -2.91 -1.98 6.50
N GLU A 37 -2.79 -0.96 7.36
CA GLU A 37 -1.56 -0.17 7.49
C GLU A 37 -0.37 -1.03 7.92
N LEU A 38 -0.54 -1.91 8.92
CA LEU A 38 0.55 -2.79 9.38
C LEU A 38 1.08 -3.71 8.27
N ILE A 39 0.18 -4.32 7.50
CA ILE A 39 0.54 -5.21 6.39
C ILE A 39 1.25 -4.41 5.29
N PHE A 40 0.68 -3.25 4.93
CA PHE A 40 1.27 -2.36 3.95
C PHE A 40 2.71 -1.97 4.33
N TRP A 41 2.91 -1.47 5.56
CA TRP A 41 4.22 -1.02 6.02
C TRP A 41 5.24 -2.15 6.17
N ASP A 42 4.84 -3.34 6.64
CA ASP A 42 5.72 -4.52 6.70
C ASP A 42 6.22 -4.90 5.29
N MET A 43 5.36 -4.86 4.28
CA MET A 43 5.75 -5.16 2.89
C MET A 43 6.69 -4.10 2.32
N ILE A 44 6.44 -2.82 2.56
CA ILE A 44 7.35 -1.74 2.14
C ILE A 44 8.73 -1.94 2.78
N ALA A 45 8.79 -2.14 4.10
CA ALA A 45 10.06 -2.32 4.81
C ALA A 45 10.87 -3.53 4.29
N ARG A 46 10.21 -4.63 3.93
CA ARG A 46 10.87 -5.84 3.40
C ARG A 46 11.36 -5.71 1.97
N LYS A 47 10.59 -5.02 1.11
CA LYS A 47 10.86 -4.97 -0.33
C LYS A 47 11.65 -3.73 -0.75
N LEU A 48 11.62 -2.69 0.07
CA LEU A 48 12.20 -1.38 -0.18
C LEU A 48 12.94 -0.86 1.07
N PRO A 49 13.93 -1.61 1.61
CA PRO A 49 14.60 -1.25 2.86
C PRO A 49 15.37 0.07 2.78
N ASP A 50 15.88 0.43 1.60
CA ASP A 50 16.70 1.63 1.37
C ASP A 50 15.90 2.78 0.73
N LEU A 51 14.57 2.69 0.73
CA LEU A 51 13.73 3.68 0.07
C LEU A 51 13.72 5.00 0.84
N SER A 52 13.97 6.09 0.12
CA SER A 52 13.92 7.42 0.71
C SER A 52 12.46 7.88 0.89
N ALA A 53 12.20 8.67 1.95
CA ALA A 53 10.89 9.23 2.20
C ALA A 53 10.31 10.03 1.01
N PRO A 54 11.08 10.84 0.25
CA PRO A 54 10.57 11.53 -0.94
C PRO A 54 10.14 10.58 -2.06
N GLU A 55 10.87 9.48 -2.27
CA GLU A 55 10.53 8.49 -3.31
C GLU A 55 9.28 7.70 -2.94
N LEU A 56 9.14 7.36 -1.66
CA LEU A 56 7.93 6.75 -1.13
C LEU A 56 6.71 7.68 -1.28
N LEU A 57 6.85 8.96 -0.90
CA LEU A 57 5.77 9.94 -1.00
C LEU A 57 5.29 10.07 -2.45
N ALA A 58 6.23 10.19 -3.40
CA ALA A 58 5.90 10.26 -4.82
C ALA A 58 5.16 9.01 -5.32
N ALA A 59 5.52 7.82 -4.83
CA ALA A 59 4.85 6.57 -5.20
C ALA A 59 3.44 6.44 -4.59
N LEU A 60 3.25 6.95 -3.37
CA LEU A 60 1.94 7.00 -2.71
C LEU A 60 0.98 7.95 -3.42
N GLU A 61 1.45 9.13 -3.84
CA GLU A 61 0.65 10.10 -4.61
C GLU A 61 0.15 9.50 -5.93
N ILE A 62 1.02 8.81 -6.65
CA ILE A 62 0.67 8.12 -7.90
C ILE A 62 -0.33 6.98 -7.65
N SER A 63 -0.13 6.18 -6.59
CA SER A 63 -1.02 5.07 -6.25
C SER A 63 -2.43 5.57 -5.90
N ASN A 64 -2.52 6.62 -5.08
CA ASN A 64 -3.80 7.26 -4.74
C ASN A 64 -4.50 7.82 -5.99
N GLY A 65 -3.77 8.47 -6.89
CA GLY A 65 -4.33 8.95 -8.16
C GLY A 65 -4.90 7.82 -9.03
N ARG A 66 -4.27 6.64 -9.04
CA ARG A 66 -4.77 5.47 -9.78
C ARG A 66 -6.01 4.86 -9.14
N ARG A 67 -6.08 4.77 -7.82
CA ARG A 67 -7.27 4.24 -7.13
C ARG A 67 -8.50 5.11 -7.37
N VAL A 68 -8.35 6.44 -7.28
CA VAL A 68 -9.45 7.39 -7.53
C VAL A 68 -9.96 7.29 -8.98
N SER A 69 -9.06 7.00 -9.93
CA SER A 69 -9.42 6.81 -11.35
C SER A 69 -10.10 5.48 -11.66
N ARG A 70 -10.01 4.46 -10.78
CA ARG A 70 -10.68 3.15 -10.93
C ARG A 70 -12.13 3.15 -10.39
N THR A 71 -12.51 4.16 -9.61
CA THR A 71 -13.86 4.32 -9.03
C THR A 71 -14.77 5.28 -9.80
N GLY A 72 -14.36 5.70 -11.01
CA GLY A 72 -15.11 6.60 -11.89
C GLY A 72 -15.77 5.88 -13.07
#